data_AF-A0A1G0CP54-F1
#
_entry.id   AF-A0A1G0CP54-F1
#
_cell.length_a   1.000
_cell.length_b   1.000
_cell.length_c   1.000
_cell.angle_alpha   90.00
_cell.angle_beta   90.00
_cell.angle_gamma   90.00
#
_symmetry.space_group_name_H-M   'P 1'
#
loop_
_entity.id
_entity.type
_entity.pdbx_description
1 polymer ?
#
loop_
_entity_poly.entity_id
_entity_poly.type
_entity_poly.pdbx_seq_one_letter_code
_entity_poly.pdbx_strand_id
1 'polypeptide(L)'
;MAYIKSGTNASILKRMLRNLGAALLLLPMLASAGELLLGEEDVAAKVTKEPTYQLLDARGVAARQTAPLAFSTKYEKLMPVNKGLVFVVADSDAAALEIAQSIPASSERSVFAVKGGADAWKRVQSKSVKQVKTDFVVPKGTCEIGKPSLEIEAKHGNKSGAVEQKADKK
;
A
#
# COMPACT_ATOMS: atom_id res chain seq x y z
N MET A 1 -64.20 54.94 46.20
CA MET A 1 -64.35 53.62 45.56
C MET A 1 -63.50 53.60 44.31
N ALA A 2 -62.34 52.93 44.35
CA ALA A 2 -61.41 52.85 43.23
C ALA A 2 -61.46 51.44 42.64
N TYR A 3 -61.71 51.36 41.33
CA TYR A 3 -61.83 50.12 40.56
C TYR A 3 -60.51 49.90 39.81
N ILE A 4 -59.73 48.89 40.18
CA ILE A 4 -58.48 48.55 39.46
C ILE A 4 -58.75 47.39 38.51
N LYS A 5 -58.61 47.68 37.22
CA LYS A 5 -58.86 46.78 36.09
C LYS A 5 -57.66 45.85 35.90
N SER A 6 -57.87 44.55 36.12
CA SER A 6 -56.93 43.48 35.80
C SER A 6 -56.85 43.30 34.28
N GLY A 7 -55.65 43.41 33.72
CA GLY A 7 -55.38 43.34 32.27
C GLY A 7 -54.22 42.39 31.95
N THR A 8 -54.56 41.10 31.84
CA THR A 8 -54.15 40.19 30.75
C THR A 8 -52.66 40.05 30.40
N ASN A 9 -51.91 39.29 31.20
CA ASN A 9 -50.55 38.77 30.89
C ASN A 9 -50.57 37.53 29.96
N ALA A 10 -51.33 37.56 28.85
CA ALA A 10 -51.51 36.40 27.97
C ALA A 10 -50.69 36.43 26.66
N SER A 11 -49.76 37.38 26.50
CA SER A 11 -49.05 37.60 25.22
C SER A 11 -47.56 37.27 25.23
N ILE A 12 -46.94 37.04 26.39
CA ILE A 12 -45.49 36.84 26.49
C ILE A 12 -45.09 35.37 26.31
N LEU A 13 -45.95 34.42 26.69
CA LEU A 13 -45.61 32.99 26.64
C LEU A 13 -45.55 32.40 25.22
N LYS A 14 -46.21 33.03 24.23
CA LYS A 14 -46.24 32.55 22.83
C LYS A 14 -44.99 32.91 22.01
N ARG A 15 -44.10 33.77 22.49
CA ARG A 15 -42.91 34.20 21.74
C ARG A 15 -41.65 33.37 22.03
N MET A 16 -41.65 32.57 23.10
CA MET A 16 -40.49 31.76 23.50
C MET A 16 -40.54 30.31 22.96
N LEU A 17 -41.65 29.89 22.34
CA LEU A 17 -41.85 28.52 21.87
C LEU A 17 -41.70 28.34 20.34
N ARG A 18 -40.97 29.26 19.68
CA ARG A 18 -40.73 29.21 18.22
C ARG A 18 -39.26 29.06 17.81
N ASN A 19 -38.33 29.01 18.76
CA ASN A 19 -36.89 28.96 18.50
C ASN A 19 -36.19 27.73 19.14
N LEU A 20 -36.91 26.61 19.28
CA LEU A 20 -36.33 25.31 19.66
C LEU A 20 -36.44 24.35 18.46
N GLY A 21 -35.74 24.66 17.37
CA GLY A 21 -35.88 23.89 16.14
C GLY A 21 -34.75 24.13 15.14
N ALA A 22 -33.49 24.13 15.59
CA ALA A 22 -32.33 24.19 14.68
C ALA A 22 -31.02 23.73 15.34
N ALA A 23 -31.05 22.71 16.20
CA ALA A 23 -29.84 22.25 16.88
C ALA A 23 -29.77 20.72 16.99
N LEU A 24 -29.76 20.00 15.86
CA LEU A 24 -29.26 18.61 15.84
C LEU A 24 -29.02 18.02 14.43
N LEU A 25 -28.26 18.69 13.56
CA LEU A 25 -27.74 18.04 12.34
C LEU A 25 -26.27 18.45 12.10
N LEU A 26 -25.40 18.07 13.02
CA LEU A 26 -23.98 17.94 12.78
C LEU A 26 -23.57 16.52 13.20
N LEU A 27 -24.10 15.51 12.50
CA LEU A 27 -23.40 14.23 12.48
C LEU A 27 -22.17 14.45 11.59
N PRO A 28 -20.93 14.35 12.12
CA PRO A 28 -19.78 14.24 11.26
C PRO A 28 -19.99 13.00 10.41
N MET A 29 -19.85 13.13 9.09
CA MET A 29 -19.71 11.98 8.22
C MET A 29 -18.51 11.17 8.70
N LEU A 30 -18.77 10.11 9.48
CA LEU A 30 -17.81 9.03 9.63
C LEU A 30 -17.72 8.37 8.26
N ALA A 31 -16.81 8.88 7.42
CA ALA A 31 -16.40 8.20 6.22
C ALA A 31 -15.96 6.78 6.61
N SER A 32 -16.52 5.78 5.93
CA SER A 32 -16.29 4.36 6.14
C SER A 32 -14.79 4.02 6.01
N ALA A 33 -14.04 4.15 7.10
CA ALA A 33 -12.65 3.72 7.19
C ALA A 33 -12.51 2.19 7.07
N GLY A 34 -13.61 1.45 7.30
CA GLY A 34 -13.63 -0.01 7.26
C GLY A 34 -13.52 -0.59 5.86
N GLU A 35 -13.92 0.13 4.81
CA GLU A 35 -13.87 -0.40 3.44
C GLU A 35 -12.46 -0.38 2.84
N LEU A 36 -11.59 0.51 3.33
CA LEU A 36 -10.21 0.63 2.85
C LEU A 36 -9.24 -0.29 3.61
N LEU A 37 -9.55 -0.66 4.86
CA LEU A 37 -8.70 -1.51 5.70
C LEU A 37 -9.15 -2.97 5.63
N LEU A 38 -8.49 -3.76 4.79
CA LEU A 38 -8.91 -5.12 4.49
C LEU A 38 -8.25 -6.16 5.40
N GLY A 39 -9.05 -7.11 5.87
CA GLY A 39 -8.55 -8.30 6.55
C GLY A 39 -7.88 -9.30 5.60
N GLU A 40 -7.20 -10.29 6.16
CA GLU A 40 -6.48 -11.31 5.40
C GLU A 40 -7.35 -12.02 4.35
N GLU A 41 -8.58 -12.40 4.72
CA GLU A 41 -9.49 -13.10 3.80
C GLU A 41 -9.96 -12.22 2.65
N ASP A 42 -10.24 -10.94 2.90
CA ASP A 42 -10.65 -9.98 1.86
C ASP A 42 -9.50 -9.67 0.90
N VAL A 43 -8.28 -9.53 1.42
CA VAL A 43 -7.08 -9.36 0.61
C VAL A 43 -6.85 -10.61 -0.25
N ALA A 44 -6.95 -11.81 0.33
CA ALA A 44 -6.79 -13.06 -0.40
C ALA A 44 -7.84 -13.21 -1.52
N ALA A 45 -9.10 -12.85 -1.25
CA ALA A 45 -10.17 -12.87 -2.25
C ALA A 45 -9.88 -11.91 -3.41
N LYS A 46 -9.41 -10.69 -3.13
CA LYS A 46 -9.03 -9.72 -4.16
C LYS A 46 -7.85 -10.19 -5.01
N VAL A 47 -6.77 -10.67 -4.37
CA VAL A 47 -5.59 -11.20 -5.07
C VAL A 47 -5.95 -12.41 -5.95
N THR A 48 -6.86 -13.26 -5.49
CA THR A 48 -7.33 -14.41 -6.28
C THR A 48 -8.14 -13.97 -7.50
N LYS A 49 -8.97 -12.94 -7.34
CA LYS A 49 -9.80 -12.39 -8.42
C LYS A 49 -8.97 -11.63 -9.46
N GLU A 50 -7.97 -10.88 -9.02
CA GLU A 50 -7.10 -10.06 -9.86
C GLU A 50 -5.64 -10.24 -9.40
N PRO A 51 -4.87 -11.13 -10.05
CA PRO A 51 -3.52 -11.50 -9.61
C PRO A 51 -2.46 -10.43 -9.95
N THR A 52 -2.80 -9.47 -10.79
CA THR A 52 -1.96 -8.32 -11.11
C THR A 52 -2.24 -7.19 -10.12
N TYR A 53 -1.33 -6.99 -9.17
CA TYR A 53 -1.46 -5.93 -8.16
C TYR A 53 -0.10 -5.25 -7.92
N GLN A 54 -0.14 -4.04 -7.37
CA GLN A 54 1.03 -3.36 -6.82
C GLN A 54 0.99 -3.43 -5.29
N LEU A 55 2.08 -3.91 -4.68
CA LEU A 55 2.25 -3.88 -3.24
C LEU A 55 3.18 -2.73 -2.85
N LEU A 56 2.71 -1.83 -1.98
CA LEU A 56 3.47 -0.71 -1.44
C LEU A 56 3.94 -1.03 -0.01
N ASP A 57 5.25 -1.08 0.19
CA ASP A 57 5.88 -1.30 1.49
C ASP A 57 6.27 0.04 2.12
N ALA A 58 5.38 0.54 2.96
CA ALA A 58 5.52 1.78 3.71
C ALA A 58 6.07 1.59 5.12
N ARG A 59 6.55 0.39 5.46
CA ARG A 59 7.22 0.13 6.75
C ARG A 59 8.50 0.94 6.88
N GLY A 60 8.95 1.14 8.11
CA GLY A 60 10.24 1.77 8.40
C GLY A 60 11.41 1.08 7.72
N VAL A 61 12.49 1.84 7.48
CA VAL A 61 13.70 1.35 6.79
C VAL A 61 14.24 0.07 7.43
N ALA A 62 14.31 0.03 8.77
CA ALA A 62 14.78 -1.14 9.50
C ALA A 62 13.91 -2.38 9.23
N ALA A 63 12.57 -2.26 9.32
CA ALA A 63 11.65 -3.37 9.09
C ALA A 63 11.70 -3.90 7.65
N ARG A 64 11.91 -3.02 6.66
CA ARG A 64 12.10 -3.42 5.26
C ARG A 64 13.42 -4.14 5.03
N GLN A 65 14.48 -3.75 5.72
CA GLN A 65 15.79 -4.38 5.61
C GLN A 65 15.86 -5.74 6.31
N THR A 66 15.26 -5.87 7.50
CA THR A 66 15.30 -7.11 8.28
C THR A 66 14.37 -8.18 7.73
N ALA A 67 13.23 -7.79 7.18
CA ALA A 67 12.24 -8.72 6.62
C ALA A 67 11.60 -8.11 5.36
N PRO A 68 12.30 -8.13 4.21
CA PRO A 68 11.77 -7.58 2.97
C PRO A 68 10.51 -8.33 2.51
N LEU A 69 9.55 -7.59 1.97
CA LEU A 69 8.38 -8.18 1.32
C LEU A 69 8.69 -8.43 -0.15
N ALA A 70 8.55 -9.68 -0.60
CA ALA A 70 8.73 -10.02 -2.00
C ALA A 70 7.73 -9.26 -2.88
N PHE A 71 8.18 -8.85 -4.07
CA PHE A 71 7.38 -8.14 -5.08
C PHE A 71 6.74 -6.84 -4.58
N SER A 72 7.29 -6.24 -3.51
CA SER A 72 6.87 -4.93 -3.03
C SER A 72 7.68 -3.80 -3.66
N THR A 73 7.05 -2.64 -3.78
CA THR A 73 7.72 -1.38 -4.08
C THR A 73 7.80 -0.56 -2.79
N LYS A 74 8.97 0.02 -2.52
CA LYS A 74 9.14 0.94 -1.40
C LYS A 74 8.22 2.16 -1.57
N TYR A 75 7.38 2.46 -0.57
CA TYR A 75 6.52 3.64 -0.62
C TYR A 75 7.32 4.93 -0.41
N GLU A 76 7.07 5.91 -1.28
CA GLU A 76 7.49 7.30 -1.15
C GLU A 76 6.34 8.22 -1.60
N LYS A 77 6.19 9.41 -0.98
CA LYS A 77 5.03 10.29 -1.17
C LYS A 77 4.75 10.70 -2.62
N LEU A 78 5.76 10.66 -3.50
CA LEU A 78 5.66 11.06 -4.91
C LEU A 78 5.97 9.92 -5.88
N MET A 79 5.96 8.66 -5.40
CA MET A 79 6.19 7.53 -6.28
C MET A 79 5.02 7.33 -7.26
N PRO A 80 5.28 6.80 -8.46
CA PRO A 80 4.21 6.40 -9.36
C PRO A 80 3.43 5.22 -8.76
N VAL A 81 2.11 5.37 -8.70
CA VAL A 81 1.18 4.29 -8.32
C VAL A 81 0.51 3.77 -9.59
N ASN A 82 0.55 2.45 -9.81
CA ASN A 82 0.02 1.83 -11.01
C ASN A 82 -1.52 1.85 -11.03
N LYS A 83 -2.09 1.60 -12.21
CA LYS A 83 -3.52 1.28 -12.34
C LYS A 83 -3.78 -0.14 -11.80
N GLY A 84 -5.03 -0.46 -11.50
CA GLY A 84 -5.48 -1.74 -10.94
C GLY A 84 -5.51 -1.76 -9.41
N LEU A 85 -5.30 -2.95 -8.84
CA LEU A 85 -5.24 -3.14 -7.40
C LEU A 85 -3.92 -2.68 -6.78
N VAL A 86 -4.01 -1.92 -5.70
CA VAL A 86 -2.88 -1.46 -4.91
C VAL A 86 -3.10 -1.82 -3.44
N PHE A 87 -2.14 -2.51 -2.85
CA PHE A 87 -2.15 -2.86 -1.43
C PHE A 87 -1.05 -2.09 -0.69
N VAL A 88 -1.38 -1.52 0.45
CA VAL A 88 -0.47 -0.76 1.30
C VAL A 88 -0.21 -1.54 2.59
N VAL A 89 1.07 -1.77 2.89
CA VAL A 89 1.54 -2.38 4.13
C VAL A 89 2.40 -1.35 4.87
N ALA A 90 2.10 -1.12 6.15
CA ALA A 90 2.88 -0.24 7.03
C ALA A 90 3.13 -0.91 8.39
N ASP A 91 3.82 -0.20 9.28
CA ASP A 91 4.13 -0.69 10.64
C ASP A 91 2.89 -0.72 11.55
N SER A 92 1.83 0.02 11.19
CA SER A 92 0.54 0.00 11.88
C SER A 92 -0.61 0.09 10.89
N ASP A 93 -1.78 -0.43 11.28
CA ASP A 93 -3.01 -0.33 10.49
C ASP A 93 -3.39 1.13 10.22
N ALA A 94 -3.20 2.01 11.21
CA ALA A 94 -3.47 3.43 11.08
C ALA A 94 -2.57 4.10 10.03
N ALA A 95 -1.27 3.80 10.03
CA ALA A 95 -0.34 4.34 9.04
C ALA A 95 -0.64 3.80 7.63
N ALA A 96 -0.97 2.50 7.51
CA ALA A 96 -1.35 1.90 6.23
C ALA A 96 -2.62 2.56 5.68
N LEU A 97 -3.60 2.81 6.54
CA LEU A 97 -4.86 3.45 6.19
C LEU A 97 -4.66 4.91 5.77
N GLU A 98 -3.88 5.69 6.53
CA GLU A 98 -3.56 7.08 6.20
C GLU A 98 -2.90 7.19 4.82
N ILE A 99 -1.94 6.30 4.53
CA ILE A 99 -1.27 6.27 3.24
C ILE A 99 -2.25 5.88 2.13
N ALA A 100 -3.05 4.83 2.32
CA ALA A 100 -4.02 4.40 1.34
C ALA A 100 -5.04 5.51 1.01
N GLN A 101 -5.48 6.29 2.01
CA GLN A 101 -6.36 7.45 1.83
C GLN A 101 -5.68 8.63 1.12
N SER A 102 -4.36 8.79 1.30
CA SER A 102 -3.60 9.85 0.64
C SER A 102 -3.38 9.62 -0.85
N ILE A 103 -3.51 8.37 -1.32
CA ILE A 103 -3.39 8.02 -2.73
C ILE A 103 -4.74 8.27 -3.40
N PRO A 104 -4.83 9.17 -4.38
CA PRO A 104 -6.10 9.47 -5.04
C PRO A 104 -6.63 8.22 -5.76
N ALA A 105 -7.84 7.83 -5.38
CA ALA A 105 -8.60 6.82 -6.08
C ALA A 105 -8.95 7.32 -7.50
N SER A 106 -9.03 6.39 -8.44
CA SER A 106 -9.50 6.67 -9.80
C SER A 106 -10.37 5.51 -10.27
N SER A 107 -11.15 5.68 -11.34
CA SER A 107 -11.95 4.59 -11.92
C SER A 107 -11.09 3.37 -12.31
N GLU A 108 -9.81 3.59 -12.59
CA GLU A 108 -8.85 2.55 -12.99
C GLU A 108 -7.96 2.08 -11.83
N ARG A 109 -8.16 2.54 -10.59
CA ARG A 109 -7.29 2.20 -9.44
C ARG A 109 -8.09 2.06 -8.16
N SER A 110 -7.90 0.93 -7.48
CA SER A 110 -8.42 0.72 -6.13
C SER A 110 -7.26 0.49 -5.16
N VAL A 111 -7.23 1.27 -4.09
CA VAL A 111 -6.14 1.26 -3.10
C VAL A 111 -6.70 0.75 -1.77
N PHE A 112 -6.00 -0.18 -1.14
CA PHE A 112 -6.43 -0.80 0.10
C PHE A 112 -5.26 -0.89 1.09
N ALA A 113 -5.52 -0.64 2.36
CA ALA A 113 -4.61 -0.92 3.46
C ALA A 113 -4.77 -2.38 3.91
N VAL A 114 -3.65 -3.05 4.21
CA VAL A 114 -3.64 -4.43 4.70
C VAL A 114 -3.65 -4.42 6.22
N LYS A 115 -4.75 -4.89 6.81
CA LYS A 115 -4.88 -5.05 8.27
C LYS A 115 -3.90 -6.10 8.78
N GLY A 116 -3.16 -5.78 9.84
CA GLY A 116 -2.11 -6.63 10.40
C GLY A 116 -0.80 -6.59 9.60
N GLY A 117 -0.69 -5.67 8.64
CA GLY A 117 0.56 -5.32 7.95
C GLY A 117 1.28 -6.49 7.28
N ALA A 118 2.61 -6.54 7.46
CA ALA A 118 3.48 -7.47 6.76
C ALA A 118 3.19 -8.94 7.07
N ASP A 119 2.81 -9.26 8.30
CA ASP A 119 2.57 -10.65 8.68
C ASP A 119 1.26 -11.18 8.10
N ALA A 120 0.22 -10.35 8.05
CA ALA A 120 -1.01 -10.66 7.34
C ALA A 120 -0.74 -10.87 5.84
N TRP A 121 0.03 -9.96 5.23
CA TRP A 121 0.38 -10.08 3.81
C TRP A 121 1.16 -11.37 3.50
N LYS A 122 2.11 -11.78 4.34
CA LYS A 122 2.84 -13.05 4.18
C LYS A 122 1.90 -14.26 4.24
N ARG A 123 0.90 -14.24 5.12
CA ARG A 123 -0.10 -15.32 5.20
C ARG A 123 -0.96 -15.39 3.95
N VAL A 124 -1.42 -14.24 3.42
CA VAL A 124 -2.08 -14.18 2.10
C VAL A 124 -1.22 -14.83 1.02
N GLN A 125 0.04 -14.41 0.89
CA GLN A 125 0.94 -14.98 -0.13
C GLN A 125 1.12 -16.49 0.03
N SER A 126 1.29 -16.98 1.26
CA SER A 126 1.43 -18.42 1.51
C SER A 126 0.19 -19.24 1.13
N LYS A 127 -1.01 -18.63 1.17
CA LYS A 127 -2.25 -19.24 0.71
C LYS A 127 -2.34 -19.24 -0.81
N SER A 128 -1.96 -18.13 -1.46
CA SER A 128 -1.99 -18.00 -2.92
C SER A 128 -0.96 -18.89 -3.63
N VAL A 129 0.26 -19.03 -3.09
CA VAL A 129 1.32 -19.88 -3.67
C VAL A 129 0.94 -21.37 -3.67
N LYS A 130 0.14 -21.82 -2.69
CA LYS A 130 -0.35 -23.21 -2.65
C LYS A 130 -1.30 -23.54 -3.80
N GLN A 131 -1.95 -22.55 -4.40
CA GLN A 131 -2.81 -22.74 -5.57
C GLN A 131 -2.02 -22.81 -6.88
N VAL A 132 -0.79 -22.28 -6.93
CA VAL A 132 0.11 -22.36 -8.10
C VAL A 132 1.07 -23.53 -7.93
N LYS A 133 0.53 -24.75 -7.73
CA LYS A 133 1.26 -25.97 -8.09
C LYS A 133 1.12 -26.16 -9.60
N THR A 134 1.88 -25.39 -10.37
CA THR A 134 2.11 -25.71 -11.77
C THR A 134 3.27 -26.69 -11.81
N ASP A 135 2.97 -27.94 -12.16
CA ASP A 135 3.94 -28.94 -12.55
C ASP A 135 4.75 -28.40 -13.72
N PHE A 136 5.84 -27.68 -13.43
CA PHE A 136 6.82 -27.31 -14.45
C PHE A 136 7.63 -28.57 -14.76
N VAL A 137 7.07 -29.42 -15.63
CA VAL A 137 7.77 -30.55 -16.21
C VAL A 137 8.72 -29.99 -17.26
N VAL A 138 10.00 -29.84 -16.93
CA VAL A 138 11.04 -29.60 -17.93
C VAL A 138 11.04 -30.81 -18.87
N PRO A 139 10.77 -30.65 -20.18
CA PRO A 139 10.84 -31.75 -21.12
C PRO A 139 12.26 -32.32 -21.11
N LYS A 140 12.37 -33.65 -21.01
CA LYS A 140 13.66 -34.35 -21.15
C LYS A 140 14.24 -34.02 -22.53
N GLY A 141 15.41 -33.38 -22.58
CA GLY A 141 16.12 -33.07 -23.83
C GLY A 141 16.58 -31.62 -24.04
N THR A 142 16.34 -30.71 -23.10
CA THR A 142 16.72 -29.28 -23.26
C THR A 142 18.16 -28.94 -22.85
N CYS A 143 19.00 -29.92 -22.50
CA CYS A 143 20.41 -29.73 -22.16
C CYS A 143 21.35 -29.97 -23.36
N GLU A 144 20.96 -29.60 -24.58
CA GLU A 144 21.97 -29.41 -25.62
C GLU A 144 22.75 -28.13 -25.29
N ILE A 145 23.97 -28.32 -24.80
CA ILE A 145 24.96 -27.27 -24.54
C ILE A 145 25.29 -26.61 -25.88
N GLY A 146 24.51 -25.60 -26.25
CA GLY A 146 24.87 -24.66 -27.30
C GLY A 146 26.12 -23.90 -26.83
N LYS A 147 27.23 -24.04 -27.57
CA LYS A 147 28.45 -23.27 -27.31
C LYS A 147 28.09 -21.77 -27.30
N PRO A 148 28.46 -21.00 -26.27
CA PRO A 148 28.27 -19.56 -26.30
C PRO A 148 29.21 -18.95 -27.35
N SER A 149 28.69 -18.59 -28.51
CA SER A 149 29.39 -17.77 -29.50
C SER A 149 29.29 -16.30 -29.09
N LEU A 150 30.09 -15.92 -28.09
CA LEU A 150 30.42 -14.52 -27.83
C LEU A 150 31.93 -14.39 -27.90
N GLU A 151 32.44 -14.41 -29.14
CA GLU A 151 33.79 -13.99 -29.46
C GLU A 151 33.80 -12.46 -29.45
N ILE A 152 34.12 -11.89 -28.28
CA ILE A 152 34.38 -10.46 -28.17
C ILE A 152 35.80 -10.26 -28.69
N GLU A 153 35.95 -9.85 -29.95
CA GLU A 153 37.21 -9.37 -30.50
C GLU A 153 37.70 -8.16 -29.68
N ALA A 154 38.57 -8.41 -28.70
CA ALA A 154 39.36 -7.37 -28.06
C ALA A 154 40.46 -6.91 -29.03
N LYS A 155 40.14 -5.95 -29.91
CA LYS A 155 41.16 -5.19 -30.63
C LYS A 155 41.92 -4.28 -29.67
N HIS A 156 43.07 -4.80 -29.24
CA HIS A 156 44.38 -4.12 -29.17
C HIS A 156 44.39 -2.60 -28.98
N GLY A 157 45.01 -2.18 -27.87
CA GLY A 157 45.86 -0.99 -27.90
C GLY A 157 45.92 -0.19 -26.61
N ASN A 158 46.56 -0.71 -25.56
CA ASN A 158 47.21 0.20 -24.62
C ASN A 158 48.53 -0.40 -24.11
N LYS A 159 49.64 0.10 -24.68
CA LYS A 159 50.99 -0.15 -24.17
C LYS A 159 51.20 0.69 -22.93
N SER A 160 51.26 0.07 -21.75
CA SER A 160 51.90 0.67 -20.59
C SER A 160 52.36 -0.42 -19.62
N GLY A 161 53.63 -0.36 -19.23
CA GLY A 161 54.29 -1.34 -18.36
C GLY A 161 55.80 -1.33 -18.66
N ALA A 162 56.54 -0.31 -18.24
CA ALA A 162 57.04 -0.08 -16.88
C ALA A 162 58.26 -0.96 -16.55
N VAL A 163 59.42 -0.33 -16.79
CA VAL A 163 60.70 -0.38 -16.07
C VAL A 163 60.85 -1.49 -15.00
N GLU A 164 61.76 -2.40 -15.31
CA GLU A 164 62.33 -3.42 -14.44
C GLU A 164 63.23 -2.79 -13.35
N GLN A 165 62.94 -3.06 -12.08
CA GLN A 165 63.82 -2.78 -10.94
C GLN A 165 64.10 -4.07 -10.14
N LYS A 166 65.39 -4.42 -10.14
CA LYS A 166 66.20 -5.19 -9.18
C LYS A 166 65.56 -5.88 -7.96
N ALA A 167 65.97 -7.12 -7.74
CA ALA A 167 66.45 -7.67 -6.46
C ALA A 167 67.16 -9.02 -6.75
N ASP A 168 68.49 -9.11 -6.82
CA ASP A 168 69.43 -9.25 -5.70
C ASP A 168 69.01 -10.31 -4.65
N LYS A 169 69.55 -11.53 -4.78
CA LYS A 169 69.78 -12.42 -3.65
C LYS A 169 70.78 -13.55 -3.97
N LYS A 170 72.00 -13.31 -3.48
CA LYS A 170 72.97 -14.22 -2.86
C LYS A 170 73.59 -15.37 -3.66
#